data_AF-A0A7V5Y5T0-F1
#
_entry.id   AF-A0A7V5Y5T0-F1
#
_cell.length_a   1.000
_cell.length_b   1.000
_cell.length_c   1.000
_cell.angle_alpha   90.00
_cell.angle_beta   90.00
_cell.angle_gamma   90.00
#
_symmetry.space_group_name_H-M   'P 1'
#
loop_
_entity.id
_entity.type
_entity.pdbx_description
1 polymer ?
#
loop_
_entity_poly.entity_id
_entity_poly.type
_entity_poly.pdbx_seq_one_letter_code
_entity_poly.pdbx_strand_id
1 'polypeptide(L)'
;MSVPTGDFSQFYQEQLKPILQSLEEERQQKTQRFGQIALISIVFGGLLTLLLAATAREVGLIAFLPLGGALLVILISYGMMTSEWSRLFKWRVLTPLVKFVTPELAYEPERYISEEEFRESLLFQR
;
A
#
# COMPACT_ATOMS: atom_id res chain seq x y z
N MET A 1 -13.32 -19.16 24.40
CA MET A 1 -12.17 -18.87 25.29
C MET A 1 -12.04 -17.36 25.39
N SER A 2 -12.24 -16.78 26.57
CA SER A 2 -12.04 -15.35 26.79
C SER A 2 -10.55 -15.09 27.01
N VAL A 3 -9.89 -14.42 26.08
CA VAL A 3 -8.51 -13.96 26.27
C VAL A 3 -8.51 -12.99 27.48
N PRO A 4 -7.69 -13.23 28.52
CA PRO A 4 -7.60 -12.30 29.64
C PRO A 4 -7.12 -10.94 29.13
N THR A 5 -7.88 -9.87 29.36
CA THR A 5 -7.56 -8.52 28.87
C THR A 5 -6.19 -7.99 29.33
N GLY A 6 -5.64 -8.54 30.42
CA GLY A 6 -4.26 -8.28 30.86
C GLY A 6 -3.19 -8.82 29.92
N ASP A 7 -3.43 -9.97 29.30
CA ASP A 7 -2.51 -10.63 28.36
C ASP A 7 -2.41 -9.86 27.03
N PHE A 8 -3.55 -9.41 26.51
CA PHE A 8 -3.58 -8.60 25.28
C PHE A 8 -2.90 -7.24 25.45
N SER A 9 -3.08 -6.58 26.60
CA SER A 9 -2.47 -5.27 26.84
C SER A 9 -0.94 -5.34 26.84
N GLN A 10 -0.39 -6.41 27.41
CA GLN A 10 1.05 -6.68 27.40
C GLN A 10 1.54 -7.02 25.99
N PHE A 11 0.86 -7.96 25.30
CA PHE A 11 1.15 -8.30 23.90
C PHE A 11 1.13 -7.06 22.99
N TYR A 12 0.16 -6.17 23.17
CA TYR A 12 0.05 -4.93 22.41
C TYR A 12 1.25 -4.02 22.65
N GLN A 13 1.63 -3.76 23.90
CA GLN A 13 2.73 -2.85 24.21
C GLN A 13 4.10 -3.41 23.79
N GLU A 14 4.33 -4.71 24.01
CA GLU A 14 5.64 -5.34 23.81
C GLU A 14 5.87 -5.80 22.37
N GLN A 15 4.84 -6.27 21.68
CA GLN A 15 4.99 -6.86 20.34
C GLN A 15 4.35 -6.01 19.26
N LEU A 16 3.06 -5.67 19.40
CA LEU A 16 2.31 -5.08 18.29
C LEU A 16 2.65 -3.60 18.07
N LYS A 17 2.75 -2.82 19.15
CA LYS A 17 3.04 -1.39 19.11
C LYS A 17 4.38 -1.05 18.42
N PRO A 18 5.52 -1.69 18.73
CA PRO A 18 6.77 -1.38 18.02
C PRO A 18 6.70 -1.74 16.52
N ILE A 19 5.97 -2.81 16.17
CA ILE A 19 5.75 -3.17 14.75
C ILE A 19 4.88 -2.10 14.07
N LEU A 20 3.82 -1.63 14.71
CA LEU A 20 2.95 -0.59 14.16
C LEU A 20 3.70 0.74 13.99
N GLN A 21 4.53 1.11 14.97
CA GLN A 21 5.36 2.32 14.89
C GLN A 21 6.36 2.24 13.74
N SER A 22 7.10 1.13 13.62
CA SER A 22 8.04 0.96 12.50
C SER A 22 7.34 0.96 11.13
N LEU A 23 6.16 0.32 11.01
CA LEU A 23 5.36 0.37 9.78
C LEU A 23 4.85 1.76 9.45
N GLU A 24 4.46 2.54 10.45
CA GLU A 24 4.01 3.92 10.25
C GLU A 24 5.18 4.83 9.82
N GLU A 25 6.36 4.67 10.40
CA GLU A 25 7.57 5.35 9.96
C GLU A 25 7.94 4.98 8.51
N GLU A 26 7.92 3.69 8.16
CA GLU A 26 8.13 3.21 6.79
C GLU A 26 7.09 3.82 5.83
N ARG A 27 5.81 3.88 6.22
CA ARG A 27 4.73 4.48 5.43
C ARG A 27 4.98 5.97 5.19
N GLN A 28 5.36 6.71 6.23
CA GLN A 28 5.63 8.14 6.12
C GLN A 28 6.83 8.41 5.22
N GLN A 29 7.93 7.66 5.38
CA GLN A 29 9.11 7.79 4.51
C GLN A 29 8.77 7.49 3.05
N LYS A 30 8.02 6.41 2.78
CA LYS A 30 7.59 6.06 1.41
C LYS A 30 6.66 7.12 0.83
N THR A 31 5.74 7.66 1.63
CA THR A 31 4.82 8.73 1.21
C THR A 31 5.59 10.02 0.87
N GLN A 32 6.59 10.38 1.68
CA GLN A 32 7.46 11.54 1.41
C GLN A 32 8.26 11.35 0.13
N ARG A 33 8.88 10.18 -0.06
CA ARG A 33 9.61 9.84 -1.30
C ARG A 33 8.69 9.86 -2.51
N PHE A 34 7.48 9.33 -2.39
CA PHE A 34 6.46 9.39 -3.44
C PHE A 34 6.09 10.83 -3.77
N GLY A 35 5.89 11.69 -2.76
CA GLY A 35 5.62 13.11 -2.95
C GLY A 35 6.75 13.81 -3.72
N GLN A 36 8.01 13.49 -3.43
CA GLN A 36 9.17 14.00 -4.16
C GLN A 36 9.19 13.52 -5.61
N ILE A 37 8.98 12.21 -5.86
CA ILE A 37 8.92 11.64 -7.21
C ILE A 37 7.78 12.28 -8.02
N ALA A 38 6.60 12.41 -7.43
CA ALA A 38 5.44 13.02 -8.07
C ALA A 38 5.69 14.49 -8.40
N LEU A 39 6.26 15.26 -7.47
CA LEU A 39 6.60 16.67 -7.68
C LEU A 39 7.63 16.81 -8.82
N ILE A 40 8.72 16.04 -8.78
CA ILE A 40 9.75 16.05 -9.83
C ILE A 40 9.14 15.67 -11.18
N SER A 41 8.30 14.62 -11.22
CA SER A 41 7.65 14.16 -12.46
C SER A 41 6.74 15.22 -13.05
N ILE A 42 5.94 15.90 -12.22
CA ILE A 42 5.05 16.99 -12.67
C ILE A 42 5.86 18.18 -13.16
N VAL A 43 6.90 18.59 -12.43
CA VAL A 43 7.74 19.74 -12.81
C VAL A 43 8.45 19.46 -14.13
N PHE A 44 9.14 18.31 -14.25
CA PHE A 44 9.84 17.95 -15.49
C PHE A 44 8.87 17.70 -16.64
N GLY A 45 7.82 16.90 -16.43
CA GLY A 45 6.82 16.61 -17.45
C GLY A 45 6.10 17.87 -17.94
N GLY A 46 5.74 18.77 -17.02
CA GLY A 46 5.11 20.05 -17.32
C GLY A 46 6.03 21.01 -18.06
N LEU A 47 7.27 21.21 -17.58
CA LEU A 47 8.25 22.07 -18.25
C LEU A 47 8.59 21.59 -19.66
N LEU A 48 8.77 20.27 -19.83
CA LEU A 48 9.10 19.69 -21.13
C LEU A 48 7.92 19.79 -22.10
N THR A 49 6.69 19.62 -21.60
CA THR A 49 5.47 19.86 -22.37
C THR A 49 5.36 21.33 -22.82
N LEU A 50 5.60 22.28 -21.91
CA LEU A 50 5.58 23.71 -22.22
C LEU A 50 6.65 24.08 -23.25
N LEU A 51 7.87 23.55 -23.11
CA LEU A 51 8.97 23.78 -24.04
C LEU A 51 8.62 23.28 -25.45
N LEU A 52 8.10 22.06 -25.56
CA LEU A 52 7.71 21.48 -26.84
C LEU A 52 6.55 22.25 -27.48
N ALA A 53 5.53 22.62 -26.70
CA ALA A 53 4.41 23.41 -27.18
C ALA A 53 4.83 24.82 -27.65
N ALA A 54 5.83 25.42 -27.00
CA ALA A 54 6.34 26.75 -27.35
C ALA A 54 7.25 26.75 -28.59
N THR A 55 8.10 25.73 -28.74
CA THR A 55 9.14 25.68 -29.78
C THR A 55 8.67 25.00 -31.06
N ALA A 56 7.67 24.12 -30.98
CA ALA A 56 7.34 23.22 -32.07
C ALA A 56 5.83 23.24 -32.33
N ARG A 57 5.38 24.33 -32.99
CA ARG A 57 3.96 24.59 -33.31
C ARG A 57 3.28 23.45 -34.10
N GLU A 58 4.06 22.68 -34.87
CA GLU A 58 3.54 21.55 -35.67
C GLU A 58 3.37 20.26 -34.85
N VAL A 59 3.88 20.22 -33.63
CA VAL A 59 3.94 18.99 -32.82
C VAL A 59 2.59 18.67 -32.15
N GLY A 60 1.67 19.64 -32.10
CA GLY A 60 0.27 19.43 -31.72
C GLY A 60 0.12 18.61 -30.43
N LEU A 61 -0.66 17.53 -30.48
CA LEU A 61 -0.93 16.66 -29.33
C LEU A 61 0.31 15.89 -28.82
N ILE A 62 1.34 15.72 -29.65
CA ILE A 62 2.56 14.99 -29.27
C ILE A 62 3.34 15.78 -28.19
N ALA A 63 3.16 17.10 -28.10
CA ALA A 63 3.78 17.91 -27.06
C ALA A 63 3.36 17.48 -25.64
N PHE A 64 2.21 16.80 -25.47
CA PHE A 64 1.71 16.33 -24.19
C PHE A 64 2.22 14.94 -23.77
N LEU A 65 3.00 14.24 -24.62
CA LEU A 65 3.58 12.94 -24.28
C LEU A 65 4.37 12.95 -22.94
N PRO A 66 5.21 13.97 -22.67
CA PRO A 66 5.96 14.04 -21.41
C PRO A 66 5.06 14.13 -20.18
N LEU A 67 3.95 14.87 -20.28
CA LEU A 67 2.96 14.96 -19.22
C LEU A 67 2.25 13.61 -18.99
N GLY A 68 1.90 12.91 -20.08
CA GLY A 68 1.35 11.55 -20.00
C GLY A 68 2.32 10.56 -19.37
N GLY A 69 3.61 10.64 -19.72
CA GLY A 69 4.67 9.84 -19.11
C GLY A 69 4.83 10.11 -17.61
N ALA A 70 4.81 11.38 -17.20
CA ALA A 70 4.84 11.76 -15.79
C ALA A 70 3.65 11.17 -15.00
N LEU A 71 2.44 11.21 -15.57
CA LEU A 71 1.25 10.62 -14.96
C LEU A 71 1.38 9.09 -14.80
N LEU A 72 1.91 8.40 -15.81
CA LEU A 72 2.14 6.95 -15.75
C LEU A 72 3.14 6.58 -14.64
N VAL A 73 4.24 7.33 -14.51
CA VAL A 73 5.24 7.10 -13.45
C VAL A 73 4.60 7.25 -12.07
N ILE A 74 3.75 8.26 -11.88
CA ILE A 74 3.02 8.51 -10.62
C ILE A 74 2.07 7.34 -10.32
N LEU A 75 1.28 6.90 -11.30
CA LEU A 75 0.31 5.80 -11.13
C LEU A 75 1.01 4.48 -10.76
N ILE A 76 2.10 4.14 -11.46
CA ILE A 76 2.87 2.91 -11.19
C ILE A 76 3.48 2.98 -9.79
N SER A 77 4.12 4.09 -9.44
CA SER A 77 4.76 4.28 -8.14
C SER A 77 3.73 4.17 -7.00
N TYR A 78 2.53 4.73 -7.19
CA TYR A 78 1.44 4.65 -6.22
C TYR A 78 0.93 3.20 -6.04
N GLY A 79 0.72 2.47 -7.15
CA GLY A 79 0.28 1.07 -7.09
C GLY A 79 1.29 0.15 -6.39
N MET A 80 2.58 0.35 -6.62
CA MET A 80 3.63 -0.39 -5.93
C MET A 80 3.64 -0.09 -4.43
N MET A 81 3.51 1.18 -4.05
CA MET A 81 3.52 1.58 -2.63
C MET A 81 2.34 0.99 -1.85
N THR A 82 1.13 1.03 -2.42
CA THR A 82 -0.09 0.55 -1.74
C THR A 82 -0.10 -0.98 -1.59
N SER A 83 0.29 -1.71 -2.64
CA SER A 83 0.36 -3.17 -2.60
C SER A 83 1.39 -3.68 -1.60
N GLU A 84 2.59 -3.09 -1.58
CA GLU A 84 3.64 -3.48 -0.65
C GLU A 84 3.24 -3.18 0.80
N TRP A 85 2.59 -2.04 1.06
CA TRP A 85 2.10 -1.70 2.40
C TRP A 85 1.06 -2.71 2.90
N SER A 86 0.07 -3.06 2.07
CA SER A 86 -0.95 -4.05 2.44
C SER A 86 -0.31 -5.40 2.76
N ARG A 87 0.66 -5.82 1.94
CA ARG A 87 1.42 -7.06 2.14
C ARG A 87 2.16 -7.07 3.49
N LEU A 88 2.95 -6.03 3.75
CA LEU A 88 3.73 -5.91 4.99
C LEU A 88 2.83 -5.86 6.22
N PHE A 89 1.69 -5.16 6.15
CA PHE A 89 0.73 -5.10 7.23
C PHE A 89 0.15 -6.48 7.55
N LYS A 90 -0.29 -7.24 6.53
CA LYS A 90 -0.81 -8.60 6.73
C LYS A 90 0.22 -9.52 7.38
N TRP A 91 1.46 -9.47 6.91
CA TRP A 91 2.53 -10.31 7.46
C TRP A 91 2.95 -9.90 8.87
N ARG A 92 3.26 -8.63 9.09
CA ARG A 92 3.87 -8.17 10.35
C ARG A 92 2.86 -7.89 11.46
N VAL A 93 1.61 -7.53 11.14
CA VAL A 93 0.59 -7.16 12.14
C VAL A 93 -0.47 -8.24 12.28
N LEU A 94 -1.09 -8.65 11.18
CA LEU A 94 -2.19 -9.62 11.25
C LEU A 94 -1.70 -11.01 11.65
N THR A 95 -0.53 -11.47 11.19
CA THR A 95 -0.05 -12.82 11.54
C THR A 95 0.19 -12.98 13.04
N PRO A 96 0.94 -12.08 13.74
CA PRO A 96 1.08 -12.18 15.19
C PRO A 96 -0.25 -12.04 15.94
N LEU A 97 -1.15 -11.17 15.46
CA LEU A 97 -2.45 -10.97 16.08
C LEU A 97 -3.34 -12.22 15.98
N VAL A 98 -3.39 -12.86 14.80
CA VAL A 98 -4.14 -14.09 14.59
C VAL A 98 -3.55 -15.22 15.43
N LYS A 99 -2.22 -15.34 15.49
CA LYS A 99 -1.55 -16.35 16.34
C LYS A 99 -1.75 -16.12 17.82
N PHE A 100 -1.88 -14.87 18.26
CA PHE A 100 -2.23 -14.54 19.64
C PHE A 100 -3.66 -14.97 19.99
N VAL A 101 -4.63 -14.74 19.09
CA VAL A 101 -6.04 -15.11 19.32
C VAL A 101 -6.29 -16.61 19.16
N THR A 102 -5.66 -17.25 18.18
CA THR A 102 -5.84 -18.67 17.89
C THR A 102 -4.52 -19.27 17.40
N PRO A 103 -3.69 -19.81 18.31
CA PRO A 103 -2.35 -20.31 17.98
C PRO A 103 -2.36 -21.44 16.93
N GLU A 104 -3.41 -22.27 16.95
CA GLU A 104 -3.58 -23.43 16.08
C GLU A 104 -3.95 -23.04 14.65
N LEU A 105 -4.45 -21.82 14.42
CA LEU A 105 -4.88 -21.40 13.09
C LEU A 105 -3.67 -21.15 12.18
N ALA A 106 -3.62 -21.84 11.04
CA ALA A 106 -2.66 -21.57 9.98
C ALA A 106 -3.15 -20.36 9.16
N TYR A 107 -2.68 -19.16 9.51
CA TYR A 107 -3.00 -17.95 8.76
C TYR A 107 -2.08 -17.81 7.54
N GLU A 108 -2.68 -17.77 6.35
CA GLU A 108 -1.99 -17.64 5.06
C GLU A 108 -2.36 -16.29 4.40
N PRO A 109 -1.62 -15.19 4.67
CA PRO A 109 -2.02 -13.82 4.29
C PRO A 109 -2.09 -13.53 2.78
N GLU A 110 -1.37 -14.33 1.98
CA GLU A 110 -1.33 -14.23 0.51
C GLU A 110 -2.35 -15.13 -0.18
N ARG A 111 -2.96 -16.06 0.57
CA ARG A 111 -3.92 -16.99 0.00
C ARG A 111 -5.27 -16.30 -0.12
N TYR A 112 -5.82 -16.36 -1.33
CA TYR A 112 -7.19 -16.00 -1.59
C TYR A 112 -8.06 -17.24 -1.44
N ILE A 113 -9.27 -17.06 -0.91
CA ILE A 113 -10.30 -18.09 -0.92
C ILE A 113 -11.17 -17.89 -2.16
N SER A 114 -11.69 -18.98 -2.73
CA SER A 114 -12.64 -18.88 -3.83
C SER A 114 -13.99 -18.34 -3.34
N GLU A 115 -14.81 -17.81 -4.24
CA GLU A 115 -16.18 -17.40 -3.87
C GLU A 115 -17.00 -18.59 -3.37
N GLU A 116 -16.79 -19.77 -3.95
CA GLU A 116 -17.44 -21.02 -3.54
C GLU A 116 -17.05 -21.39 -2.10
N GLU A 117 -15.75 -21.44 -1.80
CA GLU A 117 -15.23 -21.72 -0.45
C GLU A 117 -15.76 -20.70 0.58
N PHE A 118 -15.83 -19.42 0.20
CA PHE A 118 -16.43 -18.38 1.05
C PHE A 118 -17.93 -18.63 1.30
N ARG A 119 -18.70 -18.98 0.27
CA ARG A 119 -20.14 -19.28 0.40
C ARG A 119 -20.36 -20.53 1.26
N GLU A 120 -19.57 -21.57 1.07
CA GLU A 120 -19.62 -22.82 1.83
C GLU A 120 -19.14 -22.66 3.28
N SER A 121 -18.31 -21.65 3.57
CA SER A 121 -17.85 -21.36 4.94
C SER A 121 -18.99 -20.96 5.88
N LEU A 122 -20.12 -20.48 5.33
CA LEU A 122 -21.29 -20.00 6.07
C LEU A 122 -20.97 -18.92 7.13
N LEU A 123 -19.77 -18.33 7.08
CA LEU A 123 -19.30 -17.34 8.06
C LEU A 123 -20.14 -16.06 8.05
N PHE A 124 -20.76 -15.76 6.91
CA PHE A 124 -21.63 -14.60 6.72
C PHE A 124 -22.92 -15.03 6.03
N GLN A 125 -23.76 -15.78 6.73
CA GLN A 125 -25.15 -15.99 6.30
C GLN A 125 -25.97 -14.74 6.62
N ARG A 126 -26.72 -14.25 5.63
CA ARG A 126 -27.82 -13.29 5.83
C ARG A 126 -29.12 -14.03 6.05
#